data_AF-A0A7X7NZU6-F1
#
_entry.id   AF-A0A7X7NZU6-F1
#
_cell.length_a   1.000
_cell.length_b   1.000
_cell.length_c   1.000
_cell.angle_alpha   90.00
_cell.angle_beta   90.00
_cell.angle_gamma   90.00
#
_symmetry.space_group_name_H-M   'P 1'
#
loop_
_entity.id
_entity.type
_entity.pdbx_description
1 polymer ?
#
loop_
_entity_poly.entity_id
_entity_poly.type
_entity_poly.pdbx_seq_one_letter_code
_entity_poly.pdbx_strand_id
1 'polypeptide(L)'
;KDSIVLKLVKVLEAAAQEIREAISKLPDIRDKNAEIVEACENIRFFEHEGDYLYRSGIALLFENTENVIDIIKWKEIYEHLETTLDYSENVSNLIKGVAIKYV
;
A
#
# COMPACT_ATOMS: atom_id res chain seq x y z
N LYS A 1 -3.34 1.83 -19.41
CA LYS A 1 -3.51 2.71 -18.22
C LYS A 1 -4.40 1.98 -17.21
N ASP A 2 -5.62 1.63 -17.59
CA ASP A 2 -6.61 0.93 -16.75
C ASP A 2 -6.08 -0.37 -16.11
N SER A 3 -5.31 -1.17 -16.85
CA SER A 3 -4.77 -2.42 -16.31
C SER A 3 -3.77 -2.24 -15.15
N ILE A 4 -3.01 -1.14 -15.08
CA ILE A 4 -2.04 -0.92 -13.99
C ILE A 4 -2.75 -0.29 -12.80
N VAL A 5 -3.66 0.65 -13.03
CA VAL A 5 -4.51 1.22 -11.99
C VAL A 5 -5.28 0.12 -11.26
N LEU A 6 -5.87 -0.84 -11.99
CA LEU A 6 -6.55 -1.98 -11.36
C LEU A 6 -5.62 -2.88 -10.54
N LYS A 7 -4.33 -2.98 -10.91
CA LYS A 7 -3.35 -3.70 -10.09
C LYS A 7 -3.04 -2.93 -8.81
N LEU A 8 -2.82 -1.62 -8.89
CA LEU A 8 -2.63 -0.75 -7.72
C LEU A 8 -3.80 -0.84 -6.74
N VAL A 9 -5.03 -0.81 -7.24
CA VAL A 9 -6.23 -0.95 -6.41
C VAL A 9 -6.24 -2.30 -5.67
N LYS A 10 -5.85 -3.40 -6.33
CA LYS A 10 -5.75 -4.72 -5.69
C LYS A 10 -4.64 -4.80 -4.65
N VAL A 11 -3.50 -4.18 -4.91
CA VAL A 11 -2.39 -4.09 -3.96
C VAL A 11 -2.82 -3.29 -2.73
N LEU A 12 -3.52 -2.17 -2.92
CA LEU A 12 -4.08 -1.37 -1.83
C LEU A 12 -5.14 -2.13 -1.02
N GLU A 13 -6.03 -2.89 -1.69
CA GLU A 13 -7.00 -3.75 -1.01
C GLU A 13 -6.30 -4.81 -0.15
N ALA A 14 -5.23 -5.43 -0.66
CA ALA A 14 -4.43 -6.40 0.09
C ALA A 14 -3.72 -5.75 1.29
N ALA A 15 -3.12 -4.56 1.12
CA ALA A 15 -2.53 -3.82 2.24
C ALA A 15 -3.57 -3.47 3.32
N ALA A 16 -4.78 -3.04 2.93
CA ALA A 16 -5.86 -2.76 3.87
C ALA A 16 -6.33 -4.02 4.63
N GLN A 17 -6.31 -5.18 3.97
CA GLN A 17 -6.62 -6.47 4.57
C GLN A 17 -5.59 -6.86 5.63
N GLU A 18 -4.30 -6.67 5.37
CA GLU A 18 -3.22 -6.91 6.34
C GLU A 18 -3.31 -5.93 7.53
N ILE A 19 -3.65 -4.66 7.30
CA ILE A 19 -3.90 -3.69 8.39
C ILE A 19 -5.02 -4.21 9.30
N ARG A 20 -6.13 -4.67 8.72
CA ARG A 20 -7.25 -5.21 9.50
C ARG A 20 -6.81 -6.42 10.34
N GLU A 21 -6.04 -7.31 9.74
CA GLU A 21 -5.52 -8.51 10.40
C GLU A 21 -4.61 -8.13 11.57
N ALA A 22 -3.64 -7.24 11.35
CA ALA A 22 -2.71 -6.77 12.38
C ALA A 22 -3.45 -6.11 13.55
N ILE A 23 -4.41 -5.22 13.27
CA ILE A 23 -5.22 -4.54 14.29
C ILE A 23 -6.05 -5.54 15.10
N SER A 24 -6.66 -6.53 14.45
CA SER A 24 -7.52 -7.51 15.12
C SER A 24 -6.78 -8.35 16.17
N LYS A 25 -5.46 -8.47 16.04
CA LYS A 25 -4.58 -9.27 16.91
C LYS A 25 -3.97 -8.46 18.06
N LEU A 26 -4.06 -7.13 18.03
CA LEU A 26 -3.52 -6.26 19.08
C LEU A 26 -4.05 -6.55 20.50
N PRO A 27 -5.31 -6.99 20.72
CA PRO A 27 -5.76 -7.37 22.06
C PRO A 27 -4.97 -8.53 22.68
N ASP A 28 -4.47 -9.45 21.86
CA ASP A 28 -3.74 -10.66 22.26
C ASP A 28 -2.23 -10.55 21.90
N ILE A 29 -1.68 -9.33 21.92
CA ILE A 29 -0.35 -8.99 21.35
C ILE A 29 0.81 -9.85 21.84
N ARG A 30 0.77 -10.37 23.07
CA ARG A 30 1.81 -11.23 23.63
C ARG A 30 1.86 -12.60 22.95
N ASP A 31 0.69 -13.16 22.66
CA ASP A 31 0.57 -14.48 22.02
C ASP A 31 0.62 -14.36 20.50
N LYS A 32 0.20 -13.21 19.96
CA LYS A 32 0.06 -12.95 18.52
C LYS A 32 1.13 -12.06 17.92
N ASN A 33 2.22 -11.77 18.65
CA ASN A 33 3.25 -10.85 18.20
C ASN A 33 3.83 -11.20 16.82
N ALA A 34 4.20 -12.47 16.61
CA ALA A 34 4.81 -12.91 15.35
C ALA A 34 3.87 -12.66 14.15
N GLU A 35 2.58 -12.94 14.32
CA GLU A 35 1.56 -12.73 13.28
C GLU A 35 1.32 -11.23 13.01
N ILE A 36 1.41 -10.38 14.03
CA ILE A 36 1.31 -8.91 13.86
C ILE A 36 2.52 -8.39 13.08
N VAL A 37 3.72 -8.86 13.42
CA VAL A 37 4.96 -8.48 12.71
C VAL A 37 4.93 -8.95 11.27
N GLU A 38 4.46 -10.18 11.01
CA GLU A 38 4.29 -10.71 9.65
C GLU A 38 3.33 -9.85 8.82
N ALA A 39 2.17 -9.49 9.36
CA ALA A 39 1.24 -8.60 8.68
C ALA A 39 1.87 -7.23 8.36
N CYS A 40 2.70 -6.69 9.26
CA CYS A 40 3.43 -5.44 9.00
C CYS A 40 4.46 -5.57 7.85
N GLU A 41 5.18 -6.69 7.78
CA GLU A 41 6.11 -6.95 6.66
C GLU A 41 5.36 -7.14 5.34
N ASN A 42 4.18 -7.77 5.35
CA ASN A 42 3.31 -7.89 4.17
C ASN A 42 2.84 -6.51 3.67
N ILE A 43 2.43 -5.61 4.57
CA ILE A 43 2.05 -4.23 4.19
C ILE A 43 3.22 -3.52 3.50
N ARG A 44 4.43 -3.66 4.04
CA ARG A 44 5.64 -3.08 3.44
C ARG A 44 5.96 -3.70 2.07
N PHE A 45 5.74 -4.99 1.89
CA PHE A 45 5.86 -5.64 0.59
C PHE A 45 4.87 -5.03 -0.43
N PHE A 46 3.60 -4.84 -0.04
CA PHE A 46 2.59 -4.23 -0.90
C PHE A 46 2.86 -2.76 -1.21
N GLU A 47 3.41 -1.99 -0.27
CA GLU A 47 3.88 -0.62 -0.54
C GLU A 47 4.93 -0.65 -1.66
N HIS A 48 6.00 -1.44 -1.53
CA HIS A 48 7.05 -1.52 -2.55
C HIS A 48 6.51 -2.01 -3.92
N GLU A 49 5.57 -2.96 -3.93
CA GLU A 49 4.91 -3.41 -5.17
C GLU A 49 4.10 -2.28 -5.80
N GLY A 50 3.36 -1.53 -5.00
CA GLY A 50 2.60 -0.36 -5.45
C GLY A 50 3.50 0.74 -6.01
N ASP A 51 4.60 1.01 -5.34
CA ASP A 51 5.60 2.00 -5.70
C ASP A 51 6.25 1.66 -7.07
N TYR A 52 6.51 0.37 -7.33
CA TYR A 52 6.92 -0.12 -8.65
C TYR A 52 5.83 0.02 -9.73
N LEU A 53 4.58 -0.34 -9.41
CA LEU A 53 3.45 -0.22 -10.33
C LEU A 53 3.15 1.23 -10.68
N TYR A 54 3.25 2.14 -9.72
CA TYR A 54 3.10 3.58 -9.89
C TYR A 54 4.14 4.11 -10.89
N ARG A 55 5.44 3.87 -10.65
CA ARG A 55 6.52 4.32 -11.56
C ARG A 55 6.34 3.79 -12.98
N SER A 56 6.00 2.51 -13.11
CA SER A 56 5.73 1.87 -14.40
C SER A 56 4.48 2.46 -15.08
N GLY A 57 3.43 2.72 -14.31
CA GLY A 57 2.18 3.32 -14.76
C GLY A 57 2.34 4.75 -15.26
N ILE A 58 3.13 5.56 -14.55
CA ILE A 58 3.48 6.93 -14.94
C ILE A 58 4.31 6.92 -16.23
N ALA A 59 5.35 6.09 -16.34
CA ALA A 59 6.15 5.99 -17.56
C ALA A 59 5.26 5.69 -18.79
N LEU A 60 4.43 4.66 -18.69
CA LEU A 60 3.51 4.27 -19.76
C LEU A 60 2.43 5.33 -20.04
N LEU A 61 2.01 6.10 -19.03
CA LEU A 61 1.07 7.21 -19.20
C LEU A 61 1.66 8.30 -20.09
N PHE A 62 2.90 8.73 -19.82
CA PHE A 62 3.55 9.77 -20.61
C PHE A 62 3.97 9.29 -22.01
N GLU A 63 4.35 8.01 -22.16
CA GLU A 63 4.70 7.45 -23.47
C GLU A 63 3.48 7.28 -24.41
N ASN A 64 2.31 6.94 -23.86
CA ASN A 64 1.15 6.50 -24.64
C ASN A 64 -0.07 7.44 -24.55
N THR A 65 0.12 8.70 -24.18
CA THR A 65 -0.97 9.69 -24.13
C THR A 65 -0.53 11.00 -24.74
N GLU A 66 -1.27 11.49 -25.73
CA GLU A 66 -1.03 12.81 -26.31
C GLU A 66 -1.92 13.88 -25.64
N ASN A 67 -3.11 13.51 -25.19
CA ASN A 67 -4.04 14.44 -24.55
C ASN A 67 -3.57 14.81 -23.14
N VAL A 68 -3.16 16.07 -22.96
CA VAL A 68 -2.67 16.63 -21.70
C VAL A 68 -3.71 16.56 -20.57
N ILE A 69 -5.00 16.76 -20.88
CA ILE A 69 -6.07 16.67 -19.87
C ILE A 69 -6.15 15.25 -19.30
N ASP A 70 -5.99 14.24 -20.16
CA ASP A 70 -6.01 12.85 -19.72
C ASP A 70 -4.75 12.49 -18.92
N ILE A 71 -3.58 13.02 -19.29
CA ILE A 71 -2.35 12.87 -18.50
C ILE A 71 -2.56 13.41 -17.08
N ILE A 72 -3.11 14.63 -16.94
CA ILE A 72 -3.34 15.25 -15.63
C ILE A 72 -4.26 14.36 -14.78
N LYS A 73 -5.43 13.99 -15.32
CA LYS A 73 -6.40 13.16 -14.60
C LYS A 73 -5.81 11.83 -14.13
N TRP A 74 -5.14 11.11 -15.03
CA TRP A 74 -4.59 9.80 -14.69
C TRP A 74 -3.41 9.91 -13.74
N LYS A 75 -2.56 10.92 -13.88
CA LYS A 75 -1.47 11.19 -12.95
C LYS A 75 -2.01 11.40 -11.53
N GLU A 76 -3.03 12.22 -11.35
CA GLU A 76 -3.66 12.44 -10.04
C GLU A 76 -4.21 11.14 -9.44
N ILE A 77 -4.85 10.29 -10.24
CA ILE A 77 -5.35 8.98 -9.79
C ILE A 77 -4.20 8.07 -9.34
N TYR A 78 -3.12 7.99 -10.13
CA TYR A 78 -1.93 7.21 -9.77
C TYR A 78 -1.30 7.69 -8.47
N GLU A 79 -1.12 9.01 -8.32
CA GLU A 79 -0.55 9.63 -7.12
C GLU A 79 -1.42 9.37 -5.90
N HIS A 80 -2.75 9.52 -6.00
CA HIS A 80 -3.63 9.23 -4.86
C HIS A 80 -3.59 7.77 -4.42
N LEU A 81 -3.46 6.82 -5.34
CA LEU A 81 -3.35 5.40 -5.00
C LEU A 81 -2.02 5.08 -4.30
N GLU A 82 -0.90 5.60 -4.83
CA GLU A 82 0.42 5.42 -4.24
C GLU A 82 0.52 6.08 -2.87
N THR A 83 0.05 7.31 -2.72
CA THR A 83 0.04 8.00 -1.43
C THR A 83 -0.81 7.27 -0.38
N THR A 84 -1.88 6.59 -0.80
CA THR A 84 -2.69 5.77 0.12
C THR A 84 -1.94 4.50 0.57
N LEU A 85 -1.11 3.92 -0.30
CA LEU A 85 -0.23 2.80 0.06
C LEU A 85 0.88 3.25 1.02
N ASP A 86 1.50 4.41 0.82
CA ASP A 86 2.45 5.01 1.77
C ASP A 86 1.81 5.21 3.16
N TYR A 87 0.57 5.71 3.22
CA TYR A 87 -0.16 5.78 4.48
C TYR A 87 -0.40 4.41 5.13
N SER A 88 -0.55 3.35 4.33
CA SER A 88 -0.70 1.99 4.84
C SER A 88 0.60 1.51 5.51
N GLU A 89 1.77 1.80 4.92
CA GLU A 89 3.08 1.53 5.54
C GLU A 89 3.28 2.36 6.82
N ASN A 90 2.90 3.63 6.81
CA ASN A 90 2.96 4.46 8.02
C ASN A 90 2.14 3.88 9.18
N VAL A 91 0.95 3.33 8.90
CA VAL A 91 0.14 2.61 9.89
C VAL A 91 0.85 1.33 10.36
N SER A 92 1.46 0.56 9.46
CA SER A 92 2.19 -0.66 9.84
C SER A 92 3.38 -0.36 10.74
N ASN A 93 4.12 0.72 10.48
CA ASN A 93 5.22 1.19 11.30
C ASN A 93 4.76 1.55 12.73
N LEU A 94 3.58 2.18 12.88
CA LEU A 94 2.99 2.46 14.19
C LEU A 94 2.60 1.17 14.93
N ILE A 95 1.95 0.23 14.24
CA ILE A 95 1.55 -1.07 14.81
C ILE A 95 2.78 -1.85 15.28
N LYS A 96 3.83 -1.91 14.45
CA LYS A 96 5.10 -2.56 14.79
C LYS A 96 5.77 -1.91 16.01
N GLY A 97 5.69 -0.58 16.14
CA GLY A 97 6.16 0.15 17.32
C GLY A 97 5.42 -0.25 18.60
N VAL A 98 4.10 -0.42 18.54
CA VAL A 98 3.30 -0.94 19.66
C VAL A 98 3.70 -2.38 19.96
N ALA A 99 3.82 -3.23 18.95
CA ALA A 99 4.22 -4.62 19.08
C ALA A 99 5.57 -4.78 19.77
N ILE A 100 6.58 -3.98 19.42
CA ILE A 100 7.90 -4.01 20.07
C ILE A 100 7.82 -3.55 21.54
N LYS A 101 6.97 -2.58 21.85
CA LYS A 101 6.89 -1.99 23.20
C LYS A 101 6.15 -2.88 24.21
N TYR A 102 5.19 -3.69 23.75
CA TYR A 102 4.28 -4.47 24.61
C TYR A 102 4.45 -5.99 24.50
N VAL A 103 5.50 -6.45 23.78
CA VAL A 103 6.05 -7.81 23.90
C VAL A 103 6.64 -8.05 25.28
#